data_AF-A0A919GCR2-F1
#
_entry.id   AF-A0A919GCR2-F1
#
_cell.length_a   1.000
_cell.length_b   1.000
_cell.length_c   1.000
_cell.angle_alpha   90.00
_cell.angle_beta   90.00
_cell.angle_gamma   90.00
#
_symmetry.space_group_name_H-M   'P 1'
#
loop_
_entity.id
_entity.type
_entity.pdbx_description
1 polymer ?
#
loop_
_entity_poly.entity_id
_entity_poly.type
_entity_poly.pdbx_seq_one_letter_code
_entity_poly.pdbx_strand_id
1 'polypeptide(L)'
;MLKISGRGDPAAYRWAVEDAEGKIDELCKLTGHPVRHSYKLPSQPDVLPPPDAILVAPATFNTLNKWAAGTADTLALGLITEAIGLGLPIVALPSFNTAQAKHPALERSIATLRAAGVTVLLGEGGYVPRPPGQGQLDEYPWNRAISALAAA
;
A
#
# COMPACT_ATOMS: atom_id res chain seq x y z
N MET A 1 8.25 0.14 -8.20
CA MET A 1 7.66 -1.22 -8.23
C MET A 1 6.18 -1.14 -7.86
N LEU A 2 5.27 -1.45 -8.78
CA LEU A 2 3.82 -1.41 -8.54
C LEU A 2 3.38 -2.70 -7.83
N LYS A 3 2.97 -2.60 -6.57
CA LYS A 3 2.38 -3.71 -5.81
C LYS A 3 0.96 -3.30 -5.43
N ILE A 4 -0.01 -4.15 -5.77
CA ILE A 4 -1.42 -3.88 -5.53
C ILE A 4 -1.71 -4.05 -4.04
N SER A 5 -1.68 -2.95 -3.28
CA SER A 5 -2.13 -2.94 -1.89
C SER A 5 -3.62 -2.59 -1.88
N GLY A 6 -4.49 -3.55 -1.55
CA GLY A 6 -5.92 -3.36 -1.31
C GLY A 6 -6.30 -3.88 0.09
N ARG A 7 -7.59 -3.94 0.43
CA ARG A 7 -8.04 -4.32 1.80
C ARG A 7 -7.70 -5.78 2.12
N GLY A 8 -6.51 -6.00 2.68
CA GLY A 8 -5.98 -7.32 3.03
C GLY A 8 -5.39 -7.99 1.79
N ASP A 9 -4.08 -8.18 1.78
CA ASP A 9 -3.25 -8.52 0.61
C ASP A 9 -3.74 -9.65 -0.33
N PRO A 10 -4.52 -10.66 0.10
CA PRO A 10 -5.16 -11.60 -0.84
C PRO A 10 -6.35 -11.02 -1.64
N ALA A 11 -7.10 -10.08 -1.04
CA ALA A 11 -8.31 -9.53 -1.65
C ALA A 11 -7.99 -8.60 -2.83
N ALA A 12 -6.86 -7.89 -2.77
CA ALA A 12 -6.48 -6.93 -3.82
C ALA A 12 -6.19 -7.62 -5.15
N TYR A 13 -5.36 -8.67 -5.11
CA TYR A 13 -5.08 -9.50 -6.28
C TYR A 13 -6.34 -10.25 -6.75
N ARG A 14 -7.11 -10.81 -5.81
CA ARG A 14 -8.36 -11.50 -6.12
C ARG A 14 -9.33 -10.61 -6.89
N TRP A 15 -9.56 -9.37 -6.46
CA TRP A 15 -10.44 -8.43 -7.18
C TRP A 15 -9.86 -8.01 -8.53
N ALA A 16 -8.55 -7.79 -8.61
CA ALA A 16 -7.89 -7.48 -9.88
C ALA A 16 -7.98 -8.62 -10.91
N VAL A 17 -8.34 -9.84 -10.50
CA VAL A 17 -8.58 -10.99 -11.39
C VAL A 17 -10.08 -11.26 -11.57
N GLU A 18 -10.87 -11.24 -10.49
CA GLU A 18 -12.29 -11.64 -10.51
C GLU A 18 -13.25 -10.49 -10.87
N ASP A 19 -12.94 -9.25 -10.51
CA ASP A 19 -13.82 -8.07 -10.66
C ASP A 19 -13.32 -7.10 -11.74
N ALA A 20 -12.01 -7.13 -12.04
CA ALA A 20 -11.37 -6.28 -13.04
C ALA A 20 -10.56 -7.12 -14.05
N GLU A 21 -11.25 -8.00 -14.78
CA GLU A 21 -10.63 -8.91 -15.75
C GLU A 21 -9.64 -8.19 -16.69
N GLY A 22 -8.46 -8.78 -16.90
CA GLY A 22 -7.41 -8.24 -17.75
C GLY A 22 -6.54 -7.14 -17.11
N LYS A 23 -6.88 -6.62 -15.92
CA LYS A 23 -6.11 -5.53 -15.30
C LYS A 23 -4.70 -5.96 -14.90
N ILE A 24 -4.51 -7.20 -14.44
CA ILE A 24 -3.17 -7.73 -14.12
C ILE A 24 -2.26 -7.70 -15.36
N ASP A 25 -2.76 -8.14 -16.52
CA ASP A 25 -1.98 -8.16 -17.76
C ASP A 25 -1.64 -6.74 -18.23
N GLU A 26 -2.57 -5.80 -18.08
CA GLU A 26 -2.32 -4.38 -18.37
C GLU A 26 -1.20 -3.83 -17.48
N LEU A 27 -1.22 -4.13 -16.18
CA LEU A 27 -0.15 -3.73 -15.26
C LEU A 27 1.20 -4.36 -15.61
N CYS A 28 1.21 -5.65 -15.98
CA CYS A 28 2.42 -6.32 -16.44
C CYS A 28 3.02 -5.64 -17.69
N LYS A 29 2.16 -5.28 -18.66
CA LYS A 29 2.58 -4.54 -19.87
C LYS A 29 3.10 -3.14 -19.56
N LEU A 30 2.40 -2.40 -18.70
CA LEU A 30 2.77 -1.03 -18.33
C LEU A 30 4.09 -0.97 -17.55
N THR A 31 4.35 -1.96 -16.70
CA THR A 31 5.53 -1.97 -15.84
C THR A 31 6.71 -2.75 -16.43
N GLY A 32 6.49 -3.59 -17.45
CA GLY A 32 7.48 -4.53 -17.96
C GLY A 32 7.83 -5.65 -16.98
N HIS A 33 7.07 -5.80 -15.90
CA HIS A 33 7.37 -6.70 -14.80
C HIS A 33 6.12 -7.47 -14.34
N PRO A 34 6.27 -8.72 -13.84
CA PRO A 34 5.14 -9.46 -13.32
C PRO A 34 4.58 -8.83 -12.04
N VAL A 35 3.26 -8.81 -11.90
CA VAL A 35 2.62 -8.45 -10.63
C VAL A 35 2.82 -9.58 -9.61
N ARG A 36 3.47 -9.27 -8.49
CA ARG A 36 3.66 -10.22 -7.39
C ARG A 36 2.61 -10.03 -6.31
N HIS A 37 2.01 -11.14 -5.87
CA HIS A 37 1.05 -11.18 -4.75
C HIS A 37 1.39 -12.26 -3.70
N SER A 38 2.29 -13.20 -4.02
CA SER A 38 2.70 -14.30 -3.15
C SER A 38 4.22 -14.40 -3.02
N TYR A 39 4.68 -14.99 -1.92
CA TYR A 39 6.09 -15.27 -1.72
C TYR A 39 6.60 -16.26 -2.75
N LYS A 40 7.82 -16.00 -3.23
CA LYS A 40 8.59 -16.99 -3.99
C LYS A 40 9.06 -18.10 -3.06
N LEU A 41 9.36 -19.26 -3.62
CA LEU A 41 10.09 -20.28 -2.86
C LEU A 41 11.54 -19.83 -2.62
N PRO A 42 12.21 -20.28 -1.54
CA PRO A 42 13.59 -19.91 -1.24
C PRO A 42 14.56 -20.17 -2.41
N SER A 43 14.35 -21.26 -3.16
CA SER A 43 15.16 -21.66 -4.32
C SER A 43 14.87 -20.89 -5.61
N GLN A 44 13.77 -20.14 -5.67
CA GLN A 44 13.41 -19.38 -6.85
C GLN A 44 14.12 -18.02 -6.86
N PRO A 45 14.64 -17.55 -8.01
CA PRO A 45 15.20 -16.20 -8.12
C PRO A 45 14.12 -15.13 -7.89
N ASP A 46 14.53 -13.93 -7.49
CA ASP A 46 13.60 -12.80 -7.54
C ASP A 46 13.37 -12.39 -9.00
N VAL A 47 12.15 -11.91 -9.27
CA VAL A 47 11.67 -11.53 -10.61
C VAL A 47 11.55 -10.02 -10.75
N LEU A 48 11.73 -9.27 -9.65
CA LEU A 48 11.70 -7.81 -9.64
C LEU A 48 13.08 -7.26 -9.21
N PRO A 49 13.53 -6.14 -9.82
CA PRO A 49 14.70 -5.45 -9.32
C PRO A 49 14.43 -4.86 -7.92
N PRO A 50 15.49 -4.58 -7.13
CA PRO A 50 15.36 -3.80 -5.90
C PRO A 50 14.66 -2.45 -6.19
N PRO A 51 13.68 -2.04 -5.37
CA PRO A 51 13.05 -0.73 -5.53
C PRO A 51 13.93 0.39 -5.01
N ASP A 52 13.97 1.51 -5.73
CA ASP A 52 14.53 2.77 -5.22
C ASP A 52 13.57 3.52 -4.29
N ALA A 53 12.26 3.28 -4.43
CA ALA A 53 11.20 3.88 -3.61
C ALA A 53 9.92 3.02 -3.63
N ILE A 54 9.04 3.21 -2.64
CA ILE A 54 7.78 2.45 -2.51
C ILE A 54 6.58 3.38 -2.27
N LEU A 55 5.55 3.22 -3.11
CA LEU A 55 4.21 3.74 -2.85
C LEU A 55 3.28 2.61 -2.39
N VAL A 56 2.70 2.77 -1.20
CA VAL A 56 1.65 1.87 -0.67
C VAL A 56 0.30 2.53 -0.87
N ALA A 57 -0.44 2.09 -1.89
CA ALA A 57 -1.74 2.66 -2.23
C ALA A 57 -2.68 1.63 -2.90
N PRO A 58 -3.94 1.55 -2.47
CA PRO A 58 -4.47 2.05 -1.19
C PRO A 58 -3.92 1.35 0.07
N ALA A 59 -3.35 2.12 1.01
CA ALA A 59 -2.94 1.64 2.33
C ALA A 59 -4.16 1.55 3.27
N THR A 60 -4.71 0.35 3.41
CA THR A 60 -5.98 0.17 4.13
C THR A 60 -5.82 0.21 5.64
N PHE A 61 -6.92 0.37 6.40
CA PHE A 61 -6.89 0.30 7.86
C PHE A 61 -6.15 -0.97 8.35
N ASN A 62 -6.45 -2.14 7.79
CA ASN A 62 -5.78 -3.39 8.16
C ASN A 62 -4.28 -3.35 7.85
N THR A 63 -3.91 -2.88 6.65
CA THR A 63 -2.51 -2.75 6.23
C THR A 63 -1.72 -1.85 7.18
N LEU A 64 -2.25 -0.65 7.50
CA LEU A 64 -1.59 0.31 8.38
C LEU A 64 -1.38 -0.24 9.79
N ASN A 65 -2.39 -0.89 10.37
CA ASN A 65 -2.28 -1.44 11.72
C ASN A 65 -1.33 -2.63 11.79
N LYS A 66 -1.41 -3.57 10.84
CA LYS A 66 -0.49 -4.72 10.77
C LYS A 66 0.95 -4.27 10.58
N TRP A 67 1.17 -3.34 9.65
CA TRP A 67 2.50 -2.84 9.34
C TRP A 67 3.13 -2.12 10.54
N ALA A 68 2.38 -1.24 11.21
CA ALA A 68 2.85 -0.56 12.42
C ALA A 68 3.15 -1.52 13.58
N ALA A 69 2.47 -2.67 13.63
CA ALA A 69 2.69 -3.72 14.63
C ALA A 69 3.79 -4.73 14.23
N GLY A 70 4.47 -4.55 13.09
CA GLY A 70 5.50 -5.46 12.60
C GLY A 70 4.97 -6.81 12.07
N THR A 71 3.68 -6.89 11.76
CA THR A 71 3.09 -8.10 11.16
C THR A 71 3.41 -8.16 9.67
N ALA A 72 4.07 -9.24 9.25
CA ALA A 72 4.52 -9.50 7.87
C ALA A 72 3.89 -10.75 7.25
N ASP A 73 2.59 -10.96 7.48
CA ASP A 73 1.88 -12.20 7.12
C ASP A 73 1.45 -12.27 5.64
N THR A 74 1.84 -11.28 4.84
CA THR A 74 1.57 -11.20 3.42
C THR A 74 2.78 -10.66 2.67
N LEU A 75 2.86 -10.90 1.36
CA LEU A 75 4.01 -10.48 0.55
C LEU A 75 4.24 -8.96 0.65
N ALA A 76 3.19 -8.15 0.48
CA ALA A 76 3.30 -6.70 0.53
C ALA A 76 3.72 -6.25 1.92
N LEU A 77 3.15 -6.80 3.00
CA LEU A 77 3.51 -6.45 4.38
C LEU A 77 4.97 -6.78 4.71
N GLY A 78 5.47 -7.93 4.27
CA GLY A 78 6.90 -8.26 4.42
C GLY A 78 7.79 -7.24 3.74
N LEU A 79 7.49 -6.92 2.48
CA LEU A 79 8.33 -6.02 1.67
C LEU A 79 8.32 -4.57 2.19
N ILE A 80 7.18 -4.06 2.64
CA ILE A 80 7.11 -2.70 3.21
C ILE A 80 7.70 -2.64 4.63
N THR A 81 7.72 -3.75 5.35
CA THR A 81 8.40 -3.85 6.65
C THR A 81 9.92 -3.84 6.47
N GLU A 82 10.43 -4.65 5.54
CA GLU A 82 11.86 -4.66 5.18
C GLU A 82 12.33 -3.31 4.65
N ALA A 83 11.52 -2.65 3.83
CA ALA A 83 11.85 -1.35 3.23
C ALA A 83 12.15 -0.25 4.26
N ILE A 84 11.51 -0.29 5.43
CA ILE A 84 11.83 0.62 6.55
C ILE A 84 13.28 0.41 7.00
N GLY A 85 13.68 -0.85 7.22
CA GLY A 85 15.05 -1.19 7.64
C GLY A 85 16.11 -0.91 6.57
N LEU A 86 15.71 -0.95 5.30
CA LEU A 86 16.56 -0.60 4.16
C LEU A 86 16.70 0.91 3.94
N GLY A 87 15.96 1.75 4.68
CA GLY A 87 16.00 3.20 4.53
C GLY A 87 15.44 3.71 3.21
N LEU A 88 14.55 2.94 2.57
CA LEU A 88 13.93 3.36 1.31
C LEU A 88 12.94 4.50 1.54
N PRO A 89 12.80 5.45 0.59
CA PRO A 89 11.68 6.37 0.57
C PRO A 89 10.34 5.61 0.46
N ILE A 90 9.45 5.78 1.44
CA ILE A 90 8.14 5.14 1.46
C ILE A 90 7.04 6.18 1.65
N VAL A 91 6.08 6.20 0.72
CA VAL A 91 4.85 6.98 0.84
C VAL A 91 3.68 6.01 1.00
N ALA A 92 2.83 6.26 2.00
CA ALA A 92 1.59 5.53 2.21
C ALA A 92 0.41 6.45 1.95
N LEU A 93 -0.47 6.06 1.02
CA LEU A 93 -1.73 6.75 0.78
C LEU A 93 -2.89 5.95 1.39
N PRO A 94 -3.50 6.41 2.48
CA PRO A 94 -4.51 5.64 3.19
C PRO A 94 -5.80 5.39 2.40
N SER A 95 -6.58 4.38 2.79
CA SER A 95 -7.97 4.18 2.35
C SER A 95 -8.80 3.44 3.40
N PHE A 96 -9.67 4.17 4.09
CA PHE A 96 -10.57 3.66 5.13
C PHE A 96 -11.71 4.65 5.39
N ASN A 97 -12.82 4.17 5.97
CA ASN A 97 -13.96 5.04 6.25
C ASN A 97 -13.85 5.76 7.61
N THR A 98 -14.70 6.74 7.86
CA THR A 98 -14.71 7.51 9.13
C THR A 98 -15.02 6.65 10.36
N ALA A 99 -15.71 5.52 10.21
CA ALA A 99 -15.93 4.60 11.33
C ALA A 99 -14.63 3.88 11.73
N GLN A 100 -13.85 3.41 10.75
CA GLN A 100 -12.50 2.88 10.97
C GLN A 100 -11.54 3.96 11.49
N ALA A 101 -11.72 5.22 11.06
CA ALA A 101 -10.91 6.34 11.53
C ALA A 101 -11.03 6.59 13.05
N LYS A 102 -12.17 6.22 13.65
CA LYS A 102 -12.41 6.33 15.11
C LYS A 102 -11.77 5.22 15.93
N HIS A 103 -11.21 4.18 15.30
CA HIS A 103 -10.61 3.08 16.04
C HIS A 103 -9.29 3.53 16.69
N PRO A 104 -9.09 3.28 17.99
CA PRO A 104 -7.97 3.86 18.75
C PRO A 104 -6.58 3.40 18.29
N ALA A 105 -6.50 2.24 17.60
CA ALA A 105 -5.24 1.76 17.06
C ALA A 105 -4.72 2.62 15.88
N LEU A 106 -5.61 3.28 15.11
CA LEU A 106 -5.20 3.97 13.89
C LEU A 106 -4.21 5.09 14.17
N GLU A 107 -4.51 5.95 15.15
CA GLU A 107 -3.66 7.09 15.51
C GLU A 107 -2.26 6.61 15.93
N ARG A 108 -2.20 5.57 16.77
CA ARG A 108 -0.93 4.95 17.17
C ARG A 108 -0.17 4.38 15.98
N SER A 109 -0.86 3.65 15.10
CA SER A 109 -0.22 3.06 13.92
C SER A 109 0.35 4.12 12.98
N ILE A 110 -0.37 5.21 12.75
CA ILE A 110 0.13 6.33 11.94
C ILE A 110 1.34 6.98 12.60
N ALA A 111 1.29 7.23 13.90
CA ALA A 111 2.40 7.81 14.64
C ALA A 111 3.64 6.92 14.56
N THR A 112 3.50 5.61 14.75
CA THR A 112 4.59 4.63 14.61
C THR A 112 5.19 4.64 13.21
N LEU A 113 4.36 4.59 12.16
CA LEU A 113 4.85 4.58 10.78
C LEU A 113 5.57 5.89 10.43
N ARG A 114 5.04 7.03 10.85
CA ARG A 114 5.71 8.33 10.66
C ARG A 114 7.05 8.40 11.40
N ALA A 115 7.10 7.91 12.64
CA ALA A 115 8.35 7.81 13.41
C ALA A 115 9.38 6.87 12.75
N ALA A 116 8.90 5.86 12.02
CA ALA A 116 9.73 4.95 11.24
C ALA A 116 10.14 5.51 9.85
N GLY A 117 9.87 6.79 9.56
CA GLY A 117 10.27 7.43 8.30
C GLY A 117 9.27 7.29 7.15
N VAL A 118 8.09 6.70 7.38
CA VAL A 118 7.05 6.58 6.35
C VAL A 118 6.28 7.88 6.21
N THR A 119 6.17 8.38 4.98
CA THR A 119 5.33 9.54 4.65
C THR A 119 3.87 9.10 4.53
N VAL A 120 3.10 9.22 5.61
CA VAL A 120 1.67 8.87 5.64
C VAL A 120 0.80 10.08 5.28
N LEU A 121 0.20 10.05 4.09
CA LEU A 121 -0.65 11.12 3.53
C LEU A 121 -2.09 11.04 4.04
N LEU A 122 -2.31 11.37 5.31
CA LEU A 122 -3.63 11.46 5.94
C LEU A 122 -3.93 12.89 6.40
N GLY A 123 -5.11 13.42 6.04
CA GLY A 123 -5.57 14.76 6.41
C GLY A 123 -5.53 15.75 5.26
N GLU A 124 -5.41 17.04 5.58
CA GLU A 124 -5.33 18.11 4.58
C GLU A 124 -4.11 17.90 3.67
N GLY A 125 -4.33 17.93 2.35
CA GLY A 125 -3.30 17.63 1.34
C GLY A 125 -3.05 16.13 1.08
N GLY A 126 -3.75 15.22 1.78
CA GLY A 126 -3.69 13.77 1.59
C GLY A 126 -5.07 13.13 1.47
N TYR A 127 -5.22 11.92 1.99
CA TYR A 127 -6.50 11.21 2.03
C TYR A 127 -7.40 11.75 3.15
N VAL A 128 -8.69 11.98 2.85
CA VAL A 128 -9.73 12.36 3.82
C VAL A 128 -10.78 11.25 3.90
N PRO A 129 -10.94 10.57 5.05
CA PRO A 129 -11.93 9.51 5.20
C PRO A 129 -13.37 10.00 5.02
N ARG A 130 -14.19 9.20 4.32
CA ARG A 130 -15.64 9.43 4.14
C ARG A 130 -16.47 8.42 4.95
N PRO A 131 -17.77 8.67 5.19
CA PRO A 131 -18.65 7.68 5.81
C PRO A 131 -18.63 6.32 5.11
N PRO A 132 -18.96 5.22 5.82
CA PRO A 132 -19.06 3.90 5.21
C PRO A 132 -19.97 3.90 3.96
N GLY A 133 -19.53 3.24 2.89
CA GLY A 133 -20.27 3.17 1.62
C GLY A 133 -20.17 4.40 0.73
N GLN A 134 -19.55 5.50 1.19
CA GLN A 134 -19.41 6.75 0.43
C GLN A 134 -18.00 6.95 -0.14
N GLY A 135 -17.30 5.85 -0.48
CA GLY A 135 -16.01 5.94 -1.13
C GLY A 135 -16.17 6.46 -2.56
N GLN A 136 -15.30 7.38 -2.98
CA GLN A 136 -15.22 7.85 -4.35
C GLN A 136 -13.84 7.51 -4.92
N LEU A 137 -13.80 6.63 -5.91
CA LEU A 137 -12.55 6.17 -6.52
C LEU A 137 -11.89 7.27 -7.36
N ASP A 138 -12.70 8.06 -8.07
CA ASP A 138 -12.23 9.14 -8.96
C ASP A 138 -11.56 10.30 -8.20
N GLU A 139 -11.95 10.50 -6.94
CA GLU A 139 -11.36 11.51 -6.06
C GLU A 139 -10.15 11.00 -5.28
N TYR A 140 -9.76 9.73 -5.47
CA TYR A 140 -8.63 9.16 -4.75
C TYR A 140 -7.33 9.89 -5.17
N PRO A 141 -6.58 10.50 -4.23
CA PRO A 141 -5.56 11.50 -4.57
C PRO A 141 -4.22 10.88 -5.02
N TRP A 142 -4.25 10.10 -6.10
CA TRP A 142 -3.09 9.44 -6.72
C TRP A 142 -1.96 10.41 -7.05
N ASN A 143 -2.30 11.58 -7.60
CA ASN A 143 -1.34 12.62 -7.97
C ASN A 143 -0.53 13.13 -6.76
N ARG A 144 -1.16 13.24 -5.57
CA ARG A 144 -0.48 13.65 -4.34
C ARG A 144 0.52 12.59 -3.90
N ALA A 145 0.13 11.33 -3.95
CA ALA A 145 1.02 10.21 -3.63
C ALA A 145 2.24 10.13 -4.55
N ILE A 146 2.03 10.27 -5.87
CA ILE A 146 3.13 10.26 -6.85
C ILE A 146 4.06 11.45 -6.64
N SER A 147 3.50 12.64 -6.43
CA SER A 147 4.29 13.87 -6.19
C SER A 147 5.10 13.77 -4.90
N ALA A 148 4.52 13.23 -3.83
CA ALA A 148 5.22 13.04 -2.56
C ALA A 148 6.36 12.01 -2.69
N LEU A 149 6.16 10.94 -3.47
CA LEU A 149 7.20 9.93 -3.68
C LEU A 149 8.36 10.47 -4.52
N ALA A 150 8.08 11.31 -5.51
CA ALA A 150 9.11 11.94 -6.34
C ALA A 150 9.96 12.97 -5.58
N ALA A 151 9.48 13.46 -4.43
CA ALA A 151 10.16 14.45 -3.60
C ALA A 151 10.90 13.85 -2.38
N ALA A 152 10.77 12.53 -2.16
CA ALA A 152 11.35 11.80 -1.04
C ALA A 152 12.69 11.16 -1.45
#